data_AF-A0AAW0QNY1-F1
#
_entry.id   AF-A0AAW0QNY1-F1
#
_cell.length_a   1.000
_cell.length_b   1.000
_cell.length_c   1.000
_cell.angle_alpha   90.00
_cell.angle_beta   90.00
_cell.angle_gamma   90.00
#
_symmetry.space_group_name_H-M   'P 1'
#
loop_
_entity.id
_entity.type
_entity.pdbx_description
1 polymer ?
#
loop_
_entity_poly.entity_id
_entity_poly.type
_entity_poly.pdbx_seq_one_letter_code
_entity_poly.pdbx_strand_id
1 'polypeptide(L)'
;MVQSSASNTAPNTTFSTQHTRLILELLPFKEQDQFQEWLASEHVRGSWLEFQQDFLSANADILEPDKAKTAQAAKEAIGSRTPNYLLYHPDKTGWSEQDHHVRFIVQVVTDNMLKGSVWSENDFRKRGLEITKAVYEVLSYLRASQIKAEQPPPGYKA
;
A
#
# COMPACT_ATOMS: atom_id res chain seq x y z
N MET A 1 42.52 13.46 28.13
CA MET A 1 41.26 14.07 28.61
C MET A 1 40.31 14.01 27.42
N VAL A 2 39.44 13.00 27.27
CA VAL A 2 38.08 12.87 27.86
C VAL A 2 37.31 14.19 27.66
N GLN A 3 36.23 14.29 26.88
CA GLN A 3 34.97 13.54 27.04
C GLN A 3 34.03 13.68 25.81
N SER A 4 33.21 12.64 25.64
CA SER A 4 32.07 12.41 24.74
C SER A 4 30.99 13.49 24.70
N SER A 5 30.20 13.53 23.62
CA SER A 5 28.72 13.57 23.68
C SER A 5 28.11 13.21 22.32
N ALA A 6 27.46 12.04 22.27
CA ALA A 6 26.50 11.69 21.23
C ALA A 6 25.17 12.38 21.55
N SER A 7 24.50 12.91 20.53
CA SER A 7 23.07 13.17 20.58
C SER A 7 22.46 12.97 19.20
N ASN A 8 22.17 11.68 18.99
CA ASN A 8 21.12 11.11 18.17
C ASN A 8 19.94 12.09 17.97
N THR A 9 19.70 12.55 16.74
CA THR A 9 18.42 13.20 16.41
C THR A 9 17.96 12.65 15.07
N ALA A 10 17.19 11.56 15.14
CA ALA A 10 16.48 11.00 14.00
C ALA A 10 15.47 12.05 13.46
N PRO A 11 15.45 12.34 12.15
CA PRO A 11 14.55 13.35 11.61
C PRO A 11 13.15 12.77 11.38
N ASN A 12 12.15 13.41 11.99
CA ASN A 12 10.74 13.49 11.56
C ASN A 12 10.01 12.17 11.20
N THR A 13 9.74 11.34 12.21
CA THR A 13 8.99 10.06 12.10
C THR A 13 7.52 10.15 12.54
N THR A 14 6.84 11.28 12.36
CA THR A 14 5.56 11.56 13.05
C THR A 14 4.26 11.25 12.27
N PHE A 15 4.31 10.91 10.98
CA PHE A 15 3.19 10.19 10.34
C PHE A 15 3.40 8.72 10.68
N SER A 16 2.62 8.28 11.65
CA SER A 16 3.13 7.85 12.95
C SER A 16 3.61 6.40 12.99
N THR A 17 4.60 6.09 13.84
CA THR A 17 4.91 4.72 14.29
C THR A 17 3.64 3.93 14.68
N GLN A 18 2.58 4.62 15.11
CA GLN A 18 1.26 4.06 15.37
C GLN A 18 0.53 3.58 14.10
N HIS A 19 0.63 4.30 12.98
CA HIS A 19 0.01 3.90 11.71
C HIS A 19 0.74 2.69 11.12
N THR A 20 2.07 2.68 11.17
CA THR A 20 2.87 1.50 10.83
C THR A 20 2.51 0.32 11.72
N ARG A 21 2.39 0.52 13.04
CA ARG A 21 1.96 -0.52 13.99
C ARG A 21 0.54 -1.02 13.70
N LEU A 22 -0.40 -0.13 13.37
CA LEU A 22 -1.77 -0.50 13.01
C LEU A 22 -1.79 -1.36 11.73
N ILE A 23 -1.00 -1.00 10.72
CA ILE A 23 -0.88 -1.79 9.49
C ILE A 23 -0.24 -3.15 9.76
N LEU A 24 0.79 -3.20 10.61
CA LEU A 24 1.40 -4.45 11.05
C LEU A 24 0.38 -5.35 11.79
N GLU A 25 -0.57 -4.79 12.53
CA GLU A 25 -1.65 -5.57 13.17
C GLU A 25 -2.66 -6.14 12.16
N LEU A 26 -2.78 -5.54 10.97
CA LEU A 26 -3.68 -6.01 9.91
C LEU A 26 -3.07 -7.12 9.05
N LEU A 27 -1.74 -7.26 9.05
CA LEU A 27 -0.97 -8.17 8.21
C LEU A 27 -0.32 -9.26 9.07
N PRO A 28 0.02 -10.44 8.53
CA PRO A 28 0.63 -11.52 9.31
C PRO A 28 2.13 -11.29 9.59
N PHE A 29 2.59 -10.05 9.69
CA PHE A 29 3.98 -9.70 9.94
C PHE A 29 4.23 -9.48 11.44
N LYS A 30 5.29 -10.08 11.96
CA LYS A 30 5.68 -9.93 13.38
C LYS A 30 6.63 -8.75 13.61
N GLU A 31 7.40 -8.41 12.59
CA GLU A 31 8.47 -7.43 12.66
C GLU A 31 8.32 -6.40 11.54
N GLN A 32 8.73 -5.16 11.84
CA GLN A 32 8.67 -4.06 10.89
C GLN A 32 9.55 -4.32 9.66
N ASP A 33 10.70 -4.96 9.83
CA ASP A 33 11.64 -5.22 8.73
C ASP A 33 11.04 -6.17 7.68
N GLN A 34 10.30 -7.19 8.12
CA GLN A 34 9.58 -8.11 7.23
C GLN A 34 8.52 -7.37 6.38
N PHE A 35 7.84 -6.41 6.99
CA PHE A 35 6.87 -5.57 6.26
C PHE A 35 7.58 -4.67 5.25
N GLN A 36 8.69 -4.02 5.60
CA GLN A 36 9.45 -3.19 4.66
C GLN A 36 10.01 -4.00 3.50
N GLU A 37 10.55 -5.20 3.77
CA GLU A 37 11.01 -6.13 2.73
C GLU A 37 9.87 -6.54 1.81
N TRP A 38 8.70 -6.85 2.36
CA TRP A 38 7.51 -7.17 1.57
C TRP A 38 7.04 -5.99 0.70
N LEU A 39 7.04 -4.76 1.23
CA LEU A 39 6.74 -3.55 0.44
C LEU A 39 7.73 -3.34 -0.71
N ALA A 40 9.01 -3.67 -0.50
CA ALA A 40 10.05 -3.59 -1.52
C ALA A 40 10.00 -4.74 -2.53
N SER A 41 9.29 -5.83 -2.21
CA SER A 41 9.18 -7.00 -3.08
C SER A 41 8.34 -6.73 -4.34
N GLU A 42 8.51 -7.60 -5.34
CA GLU A 42 7.76 -7.53 -6.61
C GLU A 42 6.24 -7.54 -6.42
N HIS A 43 5.74 -8.16 -5.34
CA HIS A 43 4.31 -8.28 -5.07
C HIS A 43 3.61 -6.94 -4.82
N VAL A 44 4.35 -5.95 -4.33
CA VAL A 44 3.82 -4.62 -4.00
C VAL A 44 4.44 -3.56 -4.89
N ARG A 45 5.75 -3.64 -5.14
CA ARG A 45 6.49 -2.61 -5.86
C ARG A 45 6.00 -2.43 -7.30
N GLY A 46 5.69 -3.52 -8.00
CA GLY A 46 5.17 -3.47 -9.38
C GLY A 46 3.82 -2.77 -9.44
N SER A 47 2.87 -3.23 -8.63
CA SER A 47 1.52 -2.64 -8.51
C SER A 47 1.57 -1.18 -8.07
N TRP A 48 2.50 -0.83 -7.18
CA TRP A 48 2.70 0.55 -6.74
C TRP A 48 3.21 1.45 -7.87
N LEU A 49 4.20 1.00 -8.64
CA LEU A 49 4.70 1.74 -9.79
C LEU A 49 3.62 1.94 -10.86
N GLU A 50 2.82 0.90 -11.14
CA GLU A 50 1.66 0.99 -12.04
C GLU A 50 0.68 2.06 -11.55
N PHE A 51 0.33 2.03 -10.26
CA PHE A 51 -0.58 3.01 -9.65
C PHE A 51 -0.01 4.45 -9.68
N GLN A 52 1.29 4.60 -9.44
CA GLN A 52 1.96 5.90 -9.53
C GLN A 52 1.88 6.47 -10.95
N GLN A 53 2.24 5.65 -11.95
CA GLN A 53 2.31 6.05 -13.35
C GLN A 53 0.92 6.39 -13.90
N ASP A 54 -0.05 5.52 -13.67
CA ASP A 54 -1.36 5.61 -14.34
C ASP A 54 -2.35 6.52 -13.61
N PHE A 55 -2.18 6.72 -12.30
CA PHE A 55 -3.10 7.50 -11.50
C PHE A 55 -2.44 8.70 -10.81
N LEU A 56 -1.45 8.48 -9.94
CA LEU A 56 -0.93 9.57 -9.10
C LEU A 56 -0.19 10.66 -9.85
N SER A 57 0.46 10.34 -10.97
CA SER A 57 1.17 11.32 -11.80
C SER A 57 0.28 12.48 -12.26
N ALA A 58 -1.02 12.22 -12.46
CA ALA A 58 -2.02 13.21 -12.85
C ALA A 58 -2.95 13.63 -11.69
N ASN A 59 -2.95 12.92 -10.56
CA ASN A 59 -3.97 13.02 -9.51
C ASN A 59 -3.38 13.03 -8.07
N ALA A 60 -2.18 13.58 -7.89
CA ALA A 60 -1.44 13.54 -6.63
C ALA A 60 -2.26 14.01 -5.41
N ASP A 61 -3.05 15.07 -5.59
CA ASP A 61 -3.81 15.74 -4.52
C ASP A 61 -5.27 15.24 -4.36
N ILE A 62 -5.67 14.22 -5.12
CA ILE A 62 -7.04 13.70 -5.05
C ILE A 62 -7.28 12.93 -3.76
N LEU A 63 -8.45 13.19 -3.14
CA LEU A 63 -8.93 12.51 -1.96
C LEU A 63 -9.07 11.01 -2.21
N GLU A 64 -8.64 10.20 -1.25
CA GLU A 64 -8.80 8.75 -1.33
C GLU A 64 -10.28 8.32 -1.40
N PRO A 65 -10.62 7.32 -2.24
CA PRO A 65 -11.99 6.83 -2.35
C PRO A 65 -12.45 6.15 -1.05
N ASP A 66 -13.74 5.84 -0.94
CA ASP A 66 -14.25 5.17 0.26
C ASP A 66 -13.62 3.77 0.41
N LYS A 67 -12.91 3.55 1.53
CA LYS A 67 -12.22 2.29 1.84
C LYS A 67 -13.16 1.09 1.81
N ALA A 68 -14.36 1.20 2.38
CA ALA A 68 -15.26 0.06 2.52
C ALA A 68 -15.79 -0.40 1.15
N LYS A 69 -16.23 0.55 0.31
CA LYS A 69 -16.67 0.31 -1.06
C LYS A 69 -15.55 -0.23 -1.93
N THR A 70 -14.36 0.35 -1.84
CA THR A 70 -13.19 -0.05 -2.63
C THR A 70 -12.74 -1.48 -2.27
N ALA A 71 -12.61 -1.78 -0.97
CA ALA A 71 -12.25 -3.12 -0.51
C ALA A 71 -13.29 -4.18 -0.89
N GLN A 72 -14.58 -3.85 -0.77
CA GLN A 72 -15.66 -4.75 -1.18
C GLN A 72 -15.62 -5.02 -2.70
N ALA A 73 -15.44 -3.98 -3.52
CA ALA A 73 -15.30 -4.12 -4.97
C ALA A 73 -14.09 -4.97 -5.35
N ALA A 74 -12.95 -4.79 -4.68
CA ALA A 74 -11.76 -5.62 -4.89
C ALA A 74 -12.00 -7.08 -4.49
N LYS A 75 -12.65 -7.34 -3.36
CA LYS A 75 -13.02 -8.70 -2.93
C LYS A 75 -13.92 -9.38 -3.97
N GLU A 76 -14.92 -8.65 -4.46
CA GLU A 76 -15.82 -9.14 -5.51
C GLU A 76 -15.06 -9.44 -6.79
N ALA A 77 -14.20 -8.52 -7.25
CA ALA A 77 -13.39 -8.68 -8.45
C ALA A 77 -12.47 -9.91 -8.40
N ILE A 78 -11.84 -10.18 -7.24
CA ILE A 78 -11.04 -11.40 -7.03
C ILE A 78 -11.93 -12.64 -7.11
N GLY A 79 -13.09 -12.63 -6.43
CA GLY A 79 -14.01 -13.76 -6.38
C GLY A 79 -14.68 -14.09 -7.72
N SER A 80 -15.07 -13.06 -8.50
CA SER A 80 -15.65 -13.21 -9.84
C SER A 80 -14.60 -13.37 -10.94
N ARG A 81 -13.32 -13.28 -10.59
CA ARG A 81 -12.19 -13.28 -11.54
C ARG A 81 -12.36 -12.25 -12.66
N THR A 82 -12.76 -11.02 -12.29
CA THR A 82 -13.04 -9.95 -13.25
C THR A 82 -11.80 -9.65 -14.08
N PRO A 83 -11.82 -9.86 -15.41
CA PRO A 83 -10.63 -9.74 -16.25
C PRO A 83 -9.98 -8.35 -16.20
N ASN A 84 -10.78 -7.28 -16.10
CA ASN A 84 -10.31 -5.90 -16.10
C ASN A 84 -9.24 -5.63 -15.03
N TYR A 85 -9.26 -6.33 -13.90
CA TYR A 85 -8.29 -6.13 -12.82
C TYR A 85 -7.27 -7.26 -12.69
N LEU A 86 -7.31 -8.28 -13.56
CA LEU A 86 -6.43 -9.45 -13.51
C LEU A 86 -5.49 -9.58 -14.72
N LEU A 87 -5.77 -8.88 -15.82
CA LEU A 87 -4.89 -8.88 -16.98
C LEU A 87 -3.55 -8.22 -16.66
N TYR A 88 -2.48 -8.64 -17.33
CA TYR A 88 -1.17 -8.00 -17.18
C TYR A 88 -1.16 -6.57 -17.75
N HIS A 89 -1.88 -6.36 -18.86
CA HIS A 89 -2.09 -5.05 -19.48
C HIS A 89 -3.58 -4.83 -19.76
N PRO A 90 -4.38 -4.45 -18.76
CA PRO A 90 -5.79 -4.15 -18.99
C PRO A 90 -5.93 -2.84 -19.75
N ASP A 91 -7.00 -2.72 -20.53
CA ASP A 91 -7.43 -1.42 -21.06
C ASP A 91 -8.00 -0.58 -19.91
N LYS A 92 -7.35 0.56 -19.66
CA LYS A 92 -7.67 1.50 -18.57
C LYS A 92 -8.52 2.68 -19.03
N THR A 93 -8.99 2.66 -20.28
CA THR A 93 -9.82 3.72 -20.83
C THR A 93 -11.10 3.88 -20.00
N GLY A 94 -11.31 5.09 -19.47
CA GLY A 94 -12.48 5.43 -18.67
C GLY A 94 -12.47 4.90 -17.23
N TRP A 95 -11.33 4.42 -16.73
CA TRP A 95 -11.22 4.02 -15.33
C TRP A 95 -11.41 5.19 -14.38
N SER A 96 -12.17 4.93 -13.32
CA SER A 96 -12.33 5.84 -12.19
C SER A 96 -11.16 5.72 -11.21
N GLU A 97 -11.06 6.68 -10.29
CA GLU A 97 -10.11 6.63 -9.18
C GLU A 97 -10.25 5.32 -8.38
N GLN A 98 -11.50 4.88 -8.15
CA GLN A 98 -11.80 3.63 -7.46
C GLN A 98 -11.26 2.42 -8.24
N ASP A 99 -11.32 2.42 -9.57
CA ASP A 99 -10.80 1.33 -10.40
C ASP A 99 -9.30 1.13 -10.24
N HIS A 100 -8.54 2.23 -10.19
CA HIS A 100 -7.09 2.16 -9.95
C HIS A 100 -6.76 1.60 -8.55
N HIS A 101 -7.54 1.97 -7.52
CA HIS A 101 -7.35 1.42 -6.17
C HIS A 101 -7.75 -0.06 -6.12
N VAL A 102 -8.86 -0.44 -6.76
CA VAL A 102 -9.29 -1.84 -6.88
C VAL A 102 -8.21 -2.66 -7.59
N ARG A 103 -7.66 -2.16 -8.71
CA ARG A 103 -6.58 -2.82 -9.45
C ARG A 103 -5.36 -3.10 -8.58
N PHE A 104 -4.89 -2.09 -7.83
CA PHE A 104 -3.78 -2.26 -6.91
C PHE A 104 -4.05 -3.38 -5.89
N ILE A 105 -5.22 -3.33 -5.24
CA ILE A 105 -5.59 -4.32 -4.21
C ILE A 105 -5.70 -5.72 -4.81
N VAL A 106 -6.39 -5.86 -5.95
CA VAL A 106 -6.57 -7.14 -6.64
C VAL A 106 -5.20 -7.76 -6.93
N GLN A 107 -4.30 -7.01 -7.58
CA GLN A 107 -3.00 -7.51 -7.99
C GLN A 107 -2.14 -7.95 -6.80
N VAL A 108 -2.05 -7.11 -5.76
CA VAL A 108 -1.27 -7.43 -4.55
C VAL A 108 -1.82 -8.70 -3.89
N VAL A 109 -3.14 -8.80 -3.71
CA VAL A 109 -3.74 -9.97 -3.04
C VAL A 109 -3.55 -11.23 -3.89
N THR A 110 -3.81 -11.17 -5.19
CA THR A 110 -3.67 -12.35 -6.07
C THR A 110 -2.23 -12.82 -6.17
N ASP A 111 -1.27 -11.91 -6.31
CA ASP A 111 0.14 -12.29 -6.45
C ASP A 111 0.68 -12.91 -5.16
N ASN A 112 0.27 -12.37 -4.00
CA ASN A 112 0.64 -12.96 -2.70
C ASN A 112 -0.01 -14.33 -2.46
N MET A 113 -1.23 -14.56 -2.96
CA MET A 113 -1.86 -15.88 -2.90
C MET A 113 -1.21 -16.89 -3.84
N LEU A 114 -0.85 -16.48 -5.06
CA LEU A 114 -0.24 -17.34 -6.07
C LEU A 114 1.17 -17.77 -5.68
N LYS A 115 1.98 -16.84 -5.15
CA LYS A 115 3.36 -17.10 -4.73
C LYS A 115 3.45 -17.66 -3.29
N GLY A 116 2.33 -17.73 -2.57
CA GLY A 116 2.24 -18.31 -1.22
C GLY A 116 3.02 -17.53 -0.16
N SER A 117 3.20 -16.22 -0.35
CA SER A 117 4.07 -15.38 0.49
C SER A 117 3.41 -14.92 1.79
N VAL A 118 2.15 -14.47 1.73
CA VAL A 118 1.46 -13.81 2.86
C VAL A 118 0.12 -14.46 3.19
N TRP A 119 -0.67 -14.81 2.17
CA TRP A 119 -2.00 -15.40 2.35
C TRP A 119 -2.17 -16.62 1.47
N SER A 120 -2.96 -17.59 1.93
CA SER A 120 -3.47 -18.68 1.09
C SER A 120 -4.86 -18.35 0.54
N GLU A 121 -5.32 -19.09 -0.47
CA GLU A 121 -6.71 -19.02 -0.94
C GLU A 121 -7.73 -19.31 0.18
N ASN A 122 -7.36 -20.16 1.15
CA ASN A 122 -8.22 -20.49 2.28
C ASN A 122 -8.35 -19.30 3.26
N ASP A 123 -7.27 -18.55 3.46
CA ASP A 123 -7.30 -17.32 4.26
C ASP A 123 -8.21 -16.29 3.59
N PHE A 124 -8.06 -16.12 2.28
CA PHE A 124 -8.90 -15.21 1.50
C PHE A 124 -10.38 -15.61 1.52
N ARG A 125 -10.69 -16.90 1.44
CA ARG A 125 -12.07 -17.40 1.55
C ARG A 125 -12.73 -17.05 2.88
N LYS A 126 -11.97 -17.07 3.98
CA LYS A 126 -12.48 -16.81 5.33
C LYS A 126 -12.51 -15.32 5.67
N ARG A 127 -11.53 -14.55 5.18
CA ARG A 127 -11.22 -13.18 5.63
C ARG A 127 -10.94 -12.20 4.48
N GLY A 128 -11.49 -12.46 3.30
CA GLY A 128 -11.15 -11.70 2.09
C GLY A 128 -11.47 -10.20 2.19
N LEU A 129 -12.49 -9.81 2.97
CA LEU A 129 -12.82 -8.40 3.14
C LEU A 129 -11.81 -7.70 4.07
N GLU A 130 -11.35 -8.38 5.11
CA GLU A 130 -10.32 -7.89 6.02
C GLU A 130 -8.99 -7.76 5.29
N ILE A 131 -8.64 -8.73 4.45
CA ILE A 131 -7.42 -8.72 3.63
C ILE A 131 -7.44 -7.55 2.65
N THR A 132 -8.53 -7.36 1.90
CA THR A 132 -8.65 -6.24 0.96
C THR A 132 -8.64 -4.88 1.66
N LYS A 133 -9.24 -4.76 2.83
CA LYS A 133 -9.13 -3.55 3.68
C LYS A 133 -7.71 -3.32 4.19
N ALA A 134 -6.96 -4.38 4.52
CA ALA A 134 -5.57 -4.26 4.96
C ALA A 134 -4.67 -3.76 3.82
N VAL A 135 -4.85 -4.30 2.61
CA VAL A 135 -4.09 -3.86 1.43
C VAL A 135 -4.46 -2.44 0.99
N TYR A 136 -5.72 -2.02 1.20
CA TYR A 136 -6.09 -0.62 1.04
C TYR A 136 -5.25 0.29 1.95
N GLU A 137 -5.10 -0.05 3.24
CA GLU A 137 -4.27 0.74 4.18
C GLU A 137 -2.78 0.75 3.79
N VAL A 138 -2.29 -0.33 3.18
CA VAL A 138 -0.94 -0.37 2.60
C VAL A 138 -0.80 0.65 1.48
N LEU A 139 -1.78 0.77 0.58
CA LEU A 139 -1.78 1.78 -0.48
C LEU A 139 -1.77 3.20 0.11
N SER A 140 -2.64 3.47 1.09
CA SER A 140 -2.68 4.76 1.78
C SER A 140 -1.35 5.11 2.46
N TYR A 141 -0.71 4.11 3.08
CA TYR A 141 0.63 4.26 3.65
C TYR A 141 1.70 4.61 2.61
N LEU A 142 1.70 3.93 1.45
CA LEU A 142 2.64 4.21 0.36
C LEU A 142 2.46 5.64 -0.18
N ARG A 143 1.21 6.08 -0.40
CA ARG A 143 0.89 7.46 -0.80
C ARG A 143 1.41 8.48 0.20
N ALA A 144 1.08 8.31 1.48
CA ALA A 144 1.53 9.23 2.52
C ALA A 144 3.06 9.28 2.65
N SER A 145 3.73 8.14 2.45
CA SER A 145 5.20 8.04 2.49
C SER A 145 5.86 8.81 1.32
N GLN A 146 5.27 8.77 0.13
CA GLN A 146 5.73 9.55 -1.02
C GLN A 146 5.59 11.06 -0.79
N ILE A 147 4.41 11.51 -0.33
CA ILE A 147 4.15 12.94 -0.06
C ILE A 147 5.17 13.49 0.94
N LYS A 148 5.51 12.71 1.98
CA LYS A 148 6.50 13.11 2.98
C LYS A 148 7.92 13.18 2.42
N ALA A 149 8.27 12.34 1.45
CA ALA A 149 9.58 12.39 0.79
C ALA A 149 9.71 13.60 -0.15
N GLU A 150 8.60 14.08 -0.71
CA GLU A 150 8.56 15.23 -1.64
C GLU A 150 8.55 16.59 -0.91
N GLN A 151 8.21 16.65 0.38
CA GLN A 151 8.26 17.89 1.15
C GLN A 151 9.72 18.31 1.43
N PRO A 152 10.15 19.53 1.02
CA PRO A 152 11.48 20.02 1.36
C PRO A 152 11.60 20.17 2.88
N PRO A 153 12.78 19.89 3.47
CA PRO A 153 12.98 20.02 4.91
C PRO A 153 12.63 21.46 5.35
N PRO A 154 12.00 21.65 6.53
CA PRO A 154 11.67 22.98 7.02
C PRO A 154 12.95 23.81 7.07
N GLY A 155 13.00 24.85 6.23
CA GLY A 155 14.14 25.75 6.17
C GLY A 155 14.33 26.43 7.52
N TYR A 156 15.48 26.23 8.15
CA TYR A 156 15.87 27.06 9.29
C TYR A 156 16.04 28.48 8.78
N LYS A 157 15.11 29.38 9.14
CA LYS A 157 15.38 30.81 9.02
C LYS A 157 16.52 31.13 9.98
N ALA A 158 17.67 31.48 9.42
CA ALA A 158 18.79 32.06 10.15
C ALA A 158 18.45 33.46 10.66
#